data_AF-A0A2U1FJ75-F1
#
_entry.id   AF-A0A2U1FJ75-F1
#
_cell.length_a   1.000
_cell.length_b   1.000
_cell.length_c   1.000
_cell.angle_alpha   90.00
_cell.angle_beta   90.00
_cell.angle_gamma   90.00
#
_symmetry.space_group_name_H-M   'P 1'
#
loop_
_entity.id
_entity.type
_entity.pdbx_description
1 polymer ?
#
loop_
_entity_poly.entity_id
_entity_poly.type
_entity_poly.pdbx_seq_one_letter_code
_entity_poly.pdbx_strand_id
1 'polypeptide(L)'
;MKYFRLTSGLLPRLFLLLLLAAGLAACSKEDKPVGPDSDELATVKLSLADVEMRAGDLYSGEDLIKTIRIYVFREGTGGLLVVDQQKLYKSGETDFNNPFEITAHAGPRHVYVIANEPAILTEQLDRLLFKYELDALQMPVVAVSAVQPFMMTGKTATPVTLNPDHTVSTTINLVRAVAKITLDIKQNTPVGDVVKIVGASILRNARNSRLVEGSTSKPTAFWNWTNNYNLSLTNNGGAQDLIPNTTPLYVYENIGSVSDTTGRATQLVIEAIYNGVKTRYYGYVNDATTATDHHYAIHRNHHYKLSGTITKMGEFSALLLNTEVLPWTLENLNYGFLVPHFVMVNPQTVLTQDNYVTQANPLSFQVKIKGTNGSQWQATLDNGLEFGIIGTTTGAADGETTYTIQVKPLKNPGNSERRTNLYFTVNGKKVVLKLNSGEQLSYIKVVQGAS
;
A
#
# COMPACT_ATOMS: atom_id res chain seq x y z
N MET A 1 12.66 42.47 -83.06
CA MET A 1 13.64 41.42 -82.70
C MET A 1 14.72 42.00 -81.80
N LYS A 2 14.70 41.69 -80.51
CA LYS A 2 15.87 41.74 -79.61
C LYS A 2 15.70 40.60 -78.61
N TYR A 3 16.51 39.56 -78.77
CA TYR A 3 16.62 38.44 -77.85
C TYR A 3 17.52 38.86 -76.68
N PHE A 4 17.01 38.78 -75.45
CA PHE A 4 17.86 38.82 -74.25
C PHE A 4 18.25 37.38 -73.89
N ARG A 5 19.55 37.09 -73.98
CA ARG A 5 20.18 35.88 -73.44
C ARG A 5 20.27 36.03 -71.92
N LEU A 6 19.59 35.17 -71.17
CA LEU A 6 19.88 34.96 -69.76
C LEU A 6 20.93 33.86 -69.62
N THR A 7 22.03 34.23 -68.97
CA THR A 7 23.20 33.39 -68.69
C THR A 7 22.84 32.29 -67.67
N SER A 8 22.98 31.06 -68.13
CA SER A 8 22.70 29.80 -67.44
C SER A 8 23.78 29.44 -66.42
N GLY A 9 23.86 30.18 -65.31
CA GLY A 9 24.87 29.93 -64.26
C GLY A 9 24.34 29.74 -62.84
N LEU A 10 23.15 30.26 -62.50
CA LEU A 10 22.63 30.24 -61.13
C LEU A 10 21.57 29.16 -60.85
N LEU A 11 20.81 28.75 -61.86
CA LEU A 11 19.73 27.76 -61.68
C LEU A 11 20.21 26.37 -61.21
N PRO A 12 21.28 25.77 -61.77
CA PRO A 12 21.70 24.44 -61.35
C PRO A 12 22.38 24.43 -59.97
N ARG A 13 22.97 25.56 -59.54
CA ARG A 13 23.55 25.70 -58.20
C ARG A 13 22.48 25.89 -57.12
N LEU A 14 21.38 26.58 -57.43
CA LEU A 14 20.26 26.74 -56.50
C LEU A 14 19.51 25.41 -56.30
N PHE A 15 19.37 24.61 -57.36
CA PHE A 15 18.75 23.28 -57.28
C PHE A 15 19.58 22.29 -56.46
N LEU A 16 20.92 22.32 -56.59
CA LEU A 16 21.83 21.45 -55.82
C LEU A 16 21.86 21.82 -54.33
N LEU A 17 21.74 23.11 -53.98
CA LEU A 17 21.65 23.59 -52.60
C LEU A 17 20.31 23.22 -51.93
N LEU A 18 19.20 23.21 -52.67
CA LEU A 18 17.91 22.72 -52.17
C LEU A 18 17.88 21.19 -51.98
N LEU A 19 18.57 20.42 -52.82
CA LEU A 19 18.72 18.97 -52.67
C LEU A 19 19.64 18.60 -51.49
N LEU A 20 20.69 19.38 -51.21
CA LEU A 20 21.52 19.18 -50.01
C LEU A 20 20.81 19.61 -48.72
N ALA A 21 19.93 20.62 -48.76
CA ALA A 21 19.12 21.02 -47.60
C ALA A 21 18.01 20.00 -47.28
N ALA A 22 17.46 19.32 -48.29
CA ALA A 22 16.49 18.24 -48.08
C ALA A 22 17.13 16.94 -47.53
N GLY A 23 18.45 16.73 -47.76
CA GLY A 23 19.19 15.57 -47.23
C GLY A 23 19.58 15.68 -45.74
N LEU A 24 19.60 16.89 -45.17
CA LEU A 24 19.90 17.12 -43.75
C LEU A 24 18.67 17.10 -42.84
N ALA A 25 17.46 17.09 -43.41
CA ALA A 25 16.20 16.95 -42.68
C ALA A 25 15.74 15.47 -42.52
N ALA A 26 16.55 14.50 -42.95
CA ALA A 26 16.23 13.07 -42.88
C ALA A 26 16.82 12.33 -41.64
N CYS A 27 17.37 13.07 -40.67
CA CYS A 27 17.81 12.52 -39.38
C CYS A 27 17.47 13.48 -38.24
N SER A 28 16.19 13.77 -38.06
CA SER A 28 15.66 13.89 -36.72
C SER A 28 14.72 12.70 -36.55
N LYS A 29 15.09 11.72 -35.71
CA LYS A 29 14.14 10.82 -35.10
C LYS A 29 13.18 11.76 -34.36
N GLU A 30 12.09 12.16 -35.00
CA GLU A 30 11.00 12.80 -34.29
C GLU A 30 10.63 11.79 -33.21
N ASP A 31 10.79 12.17 -31.94
CA ASP A 31 10.24 11.46 -30.80
C ASP A 31 8.71 11.46 -30.98
N LYS A 32 8.22 10.60 -31.87
CA LYS A 32 6.81 10.28 -31.92
C LYS A 32 6.52 9.59 -30.60
N PRO A 33 5.55 10.09 -29.81
CA PRO A 33 5.15 9.39 -28.60
C PRO A 33 4.82 7.94 -28.99
N VAL A 34 5.51 7.00 -28.33
CA VAL A 34 5.42 5.58 -28.66
C VAL A 34 3.98 5.15 -28.39
N GLY A 35 3.27 4.80 -29.47
CA GLY A 35 1.86 4.47 -29.43
C GLY A 35 1.58 3.16 -28.69
N PRO A 36 0.32 2.89 -28.33
CA PRO A 36 -0.07 1.67 -27.63
C PRO A 36 0.29 0.39 -28.40
N ASP A 37 0.33 0.46 -29.73
CA ASP A 37 0.55 -0.67 -30.65
C ASP A 37 2.01 -0.82 -31.13
N SER A 38 2.98 -0.23 -30.45
CA SER A 38 4.39 -0.37 -30.86
C SER A 38 4.90 -1.81 -30.72
N ASP A 39 5.63 -2.29 -31.73
CA ASP A 39 6.30 -3.59 -31.72
C ASP A 39 7.74 -3.53 -31.16
N GLU A 40 8.26 -2.32 -30.89
CA GLU A 40 9.56 -2.15 -30.23
C GLU A 40 9.50 -2.66 -28.78
N LEU A 41 10.59 -3.26 -28.28
CA LEU A 41 10.66 -3.80 -26.92
C LEU A 41 11.30 -2.82 -25.93
N ALA A 42 10.83 -2.85 -24.69
CA ALA A 42 11.34 -2.07 -23.58
C ALA A 42 11.29 -2.87 -22.26
N THR A 43 12.19 -2.55 -21.32
CA THR A 43 12.26 -3.26 -20.03
C THR A 43 11.64 -2.42 -18.92
N VAL A 44 10.73 -3.03 -18.18
CA VAL A 44 10.18 -2.48 -16.93
C VAL A 44 11.01 -2.98 -15.76
N LYS A 45 11.53 -2.06 -14.95
CA LYS A 45 12.13 -2.34 -13.66
C LYS A 45 11.12 -2.06 -12.56
N LEU A 46 10.56 -3.11 -12.00
CA LEU A 46 9.46 -3.07 -11.06
C LEU A 46 9.95 -3.22 -9.61
N SER A 47 9.82 -2.16 -8.82
CA SER A 47 10.05 -2.21 -7.38
C SER A 47 8.76 -2.52 -6.63
N LEU A 48 8.80 -3.43 -5.67
CA LEU A 48 7.74 -3.60 -4.69
C LEU A 48 8.04 -2.72 -3.47
N ALA A 49 7.11 -1.83 -3.11
CA ALA A 49 7.27 -0.94 -1.96
C ALA A 49 7.31 -1.74 -0.66
N ASP A 50 8.16 -1.32 0.28
CA ASP A 50 8.31 -1.92 1.61
C ASP A 50 8.58 -3.44 1.60
N VAL A 51 9.11 -3.95 0.48
CA VAL A 51 9.54 -5.35 0.33
C VAL A 51 11.05 -5.43 0.30
N GLU A 52 11.62 -6.30 1.14
CA GLU A 52 13.07 -6.50 1.21
C GLU A 52 13.45 -7.97 1.14
N MET A 53 14.70 -8.22 0.72
CA MET A 53 15.26 -9.56 0.70
C MET A 53 15.92 -9.89 2.03
N ARG A 54 15.54 -11.02 2.64
CA ARG A 54 16.17 -11.59 3.84
C ARG A 54 16.47 -13.07 3.55
N ALA A 55 17.74 -13.46 3.64
CA ALA A 55 18.19 -14.85 3.45
C ALA A 55 17.67 -15.53 2.16
N GLY A 56 17.57 -14.78 1.04
CA GLY A 56 17.11 -15.29 -0.26
C GLY A 56 15.61 -15.28 -0.48
N ASP A 57 14.83 -14.84 0.52
CA ASP A 57 13.38 -14.66 0.43
C ASP A 57 12.99 -13.19 0.47
N LEU A 58 11.82 -12.86 -0.08
CA LEU A 58 11.26 -11.51 0.01
C LEU A 58 10.29 -11.41 1.19
N TYR A 59 10.25 -10.27 1.84
CA TYR A 59 9.38 -10.00 2.98
C TYR A 59 8.72 -8.63 2.85
N SER A 60 7.41 -8.55 3.08
CA SER A 60 6.67 -7.30 3.30
C SER A 60 6.34 -7.16 4.78
N GLY A 61 7.17 -6.42 5.52
CA GLY A 61 7.16 -6.50 6.99
C GLY A 61 7.58 -7.90 7.44
N GLU A 62 6.70 -8.60 8.14
CA GLU A 62 6.91 -9.99 8.58
C GLU A 62 6.29 -11.04 7.63
N ASP A 63 5.57 -10.60 6.60
CA ASP A 63 4.95 -11.54 5.66
C ASP A 63 5.94 -12.00 4.60
N LEU A 64 6.22 -13.29 4.64
CA LEU A 64 7.03 -14.00 3.67
C LEU A 64 6.39 -13.98 2.27
N ILE A 65 7.20 -13.72 1.25
CA ILE A 65 6.86 -13.77 -0.16
C ILE A 65 7.76 -14.80 -0.85
N LYS A 66 7.14 -15.86 -1.36
CA LYS A 66 7.79 -16.97 -2.05
C LYS A 66 7.62 -16.94 -3.56
N THR A 67 6.56 -16.30 -4.05
CA THR A 67 6.31 -16.17 -5.48
C THR A 67 5.84 -14.77 -5.82
N ILE A 68 6.20 -14.29 -7.01
CA ILE A 68 5.71 -13.04 -7.59
C ILE A 68 5.32 -13.35 -9.04
N ARG A 69 4.07 -13.13 -9.41
CA ARG A 69 3.65 -13.08 -10.81
C ARG A 69 3.46 -11.63 -11.23
N ILE A 70 4.08 -11.25 -12.34
CA ILE A 70 3.92 -9.94 -12.95
C ILE A 70 3.15 -10.12 -14.25
N TYR A 71 2.11 -9.32 -14.44
CA TYR A 71 1.46 -9.11 -15.73
C TYR A 71 1.74 -7.69 -16.21
N VAL A 72 2.08 -7.57 -17.48
CA VAL A 72 2.09 -6.33 -18.24
C VAL A 72 0.96 -6.43 -19.25
N PHE A 73 -0.01 -5.52 -19.16
CA PHE A 73 -1.10 -5.42 -20.12
C PHE A 73 -0.89 -4.22 -21.03
N ARG A 74 -1.25 -4.39 -22.30
CA ARG A 74 -1.37 -3.31 -23.29
C ARG A 74 -2.83 -3.14 -23.69
N GLU A 75 -3.16 -1.96 -24.20
CA GLU A 75 -4.46 -1.75 -24.84
C GLU A 75 -4.48 -2.45 -26.20
N GLY A 76 -5.48 -3.30 -26.41
CA GLY A 76 -5.75 -3.97 -27.67
C GLY A 76 -6.97 -3.39 -28.38
N THR A 77 -7.41 -4.06 -29.45
CA THR A 77 -8.56 -3.62 -30.24
C THR A 77 -9.82 -3.45 -29.38
N GLY A 78 -10.50 -2.32 -29.54
CA GLY A 78 -11.73 -2.01 -28.80
C GLY A 78 -11.51 -1.58 -27.34
N GLY A 79 -10.28 -1.19 -26.97
CA GLY A 79 -9.94 -0.70 -25.63
C GLY A 79 -9.80 -1.81 -24.58
N LEU A 80 -9.75 -3.07 -25.01
CA LEU A 80 -9.58 -4.21 -24.12
C LEU A 80 -8.12 -4.36 -23.72
N LEU A 81 -7.86 -4.50 -22.43
CA LEU A 81 -6.51 -4.78 -21.94
C LEU A 81 -6.16 -6.26 -22.17
N VAL A 82 -5.14 -6.48 -23.01
CA VAL A 82 -4.60 -7.80 -23.37
C VAL A 82 -3.24 -8.00 -22.72
N VAL A 83 -2.92 -9.23 -22.34
CA VAL A 83 -1.60 -9.58 -21.81
C VAL A 83 -0.57 -9.31 -22.90
N ASP A 84 0.37 -8.42 -22.59
CA ASP A 84 1.55 -8.15 -23.38
C ASP A 84 2.65 -9.15 -23.00
N GLN A 85 2.96 -9.21 -21.70
CA GLN A 85 3.89 -10.18 -21.13
C GLN A 85 3.43 -10.60 -19.74
N GLN A 86 3.74 -11.83 -19.36
CA GLN A 86 3.64 -12.27 -17.97
C GLN A 86 4.84 -13.13 -17.58
N LYS A 87 5.18 -13.13 -16.29
CA LYS A 87 6.20 -14.02 -15.73
C LYS A 87 5.93 -14.32 -14.27
N LEU A 88 6.10 -15.58 -13.89
CA LEU A 88 6.15 -16.04 -12.50
C LEU A 88 7.61 -16.18 -12.07
N TYR A 89 7.97 -15.53 -10.97
CA TYR A 89 9.26 -15.61 -10.31
C TYR A 89 9.09 -16.37 -8.99
N LYS A 90 10.04 -17.24 -8.65
CA LYS A 90 9.97 -18.07 -7.44
C LYS A 90 11.23 -17.93 -6.59
N SER A 91 11.04 -17.92 -5.27
CA SER A 91 12.15 -17.97 -4.31
C SER A 91 13.13 -19.11 -4.63
N GLY A 92 14.42 -18.81 -4.53
CA GLY A 92 15.51 -19.68 -4.93
C GLY A 92 15.98 -19.49 -6.37
N GLU A 93 15.21 -18.82 -7.23
CA GLU A 93 15.64 -18.44 -8.58
C GLU A 93 16.47 -17.15 -8.54
N THR A 94 17.45 -17.02 -9.44
CA THR A 94 18.38 -15.88 -9.46
C THR A 94 17.72 -14.54 -9.78
N ASP A 95 16.59 -14.59 -10.47
CA ASP A 95 15.78 -13.44 -10.86
C ASP A 95 14.64 -13.14 -9.87
N PHE A 96 14.54 -13.89 -8.77
CA PHE A 96 13.66 -13.58 -7.65
C PHE A 96 14.29 -12.52 -6.75
N ASN A 97 14.32 -11.28 -7.25
CA ASN A 97 14.88 -10.14 -6.55
C ASN A 97 14.00 -8.90 -6.71
N ASN A 98 13.94 -8.06 -5.68
CA ASN A 98 13.29 -6.76 -5.74
C ASN A 98 14.39 -5.70 -5.94
N PRO A 99 14.43 -4.97 -7.06
CA PRO A 99 13.42 -4.88 -8.14
C PRO A 99 13.46 -6.01 -9.16
N PHE A 100 12.30 -6.31 -9.73
CA PHE A 100 12.09 -7.30 -10.80
C PHE A 100 12.21 -6.66 -12.19
N GLU A 101 12.64 -7.44 -13.19
CA GLU A 101 12.73 -6.98 -14.58
C GLU A 101 11.87 -7.83 -15.51
N ILE A 102 11.05 -7.18 -16.34
CA ILE A 102 10.21 -7.81 -17.36
C ILE A 102 10.28 -6.99 -18.66
N THR A 103 10.56 -7.66 -19.77
CA THR A 103 10.57 -7.03 -21.11
C THR A 103 9.19 -7.16 -21.74
N ALA A 104 8.65 -6.06 -22.25
CA ALA A 104 7.35 -5.97 -22.89
C ALA A 104 7.42 -5.02 -24.08
N HIS A 105 6.36 -4.93 -24.86
CA HIS A 105 6.30 -3.97 -25.96
C HIS A 105 6.23 -2.52 -25.44
N ALA A 106 6.80 -1.58 -26.19
CA ALA A 106 6.88 -0.18 -25.84
C ALA A 106 5.51 0.54 -25.98
N GLY A 107 5.34 1.65 -25.29
CA GLY A 107 4.08 2.40 -25.17
C GLY A 107 3.42 2.28 -23.79
N PRO A 108 2.20 2.81 -23.61
CA PRO A 108 1.49 2.77 -22.33
C PRO A 108 1.13 1.34 -21.90
N ARG A 109 1.51 0.96 -20.67
CA ARG A 109 1.27 -0.38 -20.10
C ARG A 109 0.70 -0.35 -18.69
N HIS A 110 -0.21 -1.26 -18.40
CA HIS A 110 -0.69 -1.48 -17.04
C HIS A 110 0.04 -2.66 -16.41
N VAL A 111 0.66 -2.46 -15.25
CA VAL A 111 1.39 -3.52 -14.56
C VAL A 111 0.61 -3.99 -13.34
N TYR A 112 0.45 -5.30 -13.22
CA TYR A 112 -0.21 -5.97 -12.10
C TYR A 112 0.72 -7.01 -11.49
N VAL A 113 0.63 -7.16 -10.17
CA VAL A 113 1.45 -8.09 -9.40
C VAL A 113 0.57 -8.96 -8.54
N ILE A 114 0.88 -10.26 -8.49
CA ILE A 114 0.33 -11.23 -7.55
C ILE A 114 1.49 -11.84 -6.77
N ALA A 115 1.53 -11.58 -5.46
CA ALA A 115 2.46 -12.23 -4.55
C ALA A 115 1.80 -13.45 -3.91
N ASN A 116 2.56 -14.53 -3.74
CA ASN A 116 2.11 -15.79 -3.14
C ASN A 116 0.79 -16.29 -3.75
N GLU A 117 0.79 -16.50 -5.07
CA GLU A 117 -0.39 -17.03 -5.74
C GLU A 117 -0.75 -18.42 -5.17
N PRO A 118 -2.04 -18.73 -4.96
CA PRO A 118 -2.43 -20.07 -4.57
C PRO A 118 -2.10 -21.07 -5.69
N ALA A 119 -1.45 -22.18 -5.36
CA ALA A 119 -1.00 -23.18 -6.34
C ALA A 119 -2.13 -23.72 -7.25
N ILE A 120 -3.37 -23.78 -6.73
CA ILE A 120 -4.54 -24.21 -7.51
C ILE A 120 -4.93 -23.22 -8.64
N LEU A 121 -4.48 -21.97 -8.55
CA LEU A 121 -4.75 -20.94 -9.56
C LEU A 121 -3.63 -20.82 -10.60
N THR A 122 -2.45 -21.43 -10.40
CA THR A 122 -1.27 -21.24 -11.26
C THR A 122 -1.58 -21.55 -12.72
N GLU A 123 -2.21 -22.69 -13.04
CA GLU A 123 -2.53 -23.05 -14.42
C GLU A 123 -3.53 -22.07 -15.08
N GLN A 124 -4.50 -21.57 -14.31
CA GLN A 124 -5.46 -20.59 -14.80
C GLN A 124 -4.80 -19.23 -15.05
N LEU A 125 -3.89 -18.83 -14.16
CA LEU A 125 -3.11 -17.60 -14.30
C LEU A 125 -2.13 -17.68 -15.49
N ASP A 126 -1.51 -18.84 -15.74
CA ASP A 126 -0.60 -19.03 -16.87
C ASP A 126 -1.28 -18.88 -18.23
N ARG A 127 -2.58 -19.19 -18.33
CA ARG A 127 -3.36 -19.19 -19.59
C ARG A 127 -4.11 -17.90 -19.88
N LEU A 128 -4.03 -16.93 -18.98
CA LEU A 128 -4.77 -15.69 -19.04
C LEU A 128 -4.34 -14.83 -20.24
N LEU A 129 -5.30 -14.34 -21.02
CA LEU A 129 -5.07 -13.50 -22.19
C LEU A 129 -5.58 -12.08 -22.01
N PHE A 130 -6.65 -11.90 -21.22
CA PHE A 130 -7.32 -10.61 -21.06
C PHE A 130 -7.45 -10.21 -19.60
N LYS A 131 -7.37 -8.91 -19.34
CA LYS A 131 -7.49 -8.37 -17.98
C LYS A 131 -8.84 -8.69 -17.31
N TYR A 132 -9.93 -8.76 -18.08
CA TYR A 132 -11.23 -9.10 -17.50
C TYR A 132 -11.27 -10.53 -16.95
N GLU A 133 -10.46 -11.45 -17.49
CA GLU A 133 -10.33 -12.82 -16.97
C GLU A 133 -9.67 -12.78 -15.59
N LEU A 134 -8.67 -11.91 -15.41
CA LEU A 134 -8.02 -11.70 -14.10
C LEU A 134 -9.02 -11.15 -13.08
N ASP A 135 -9.89 -10.25 -13.50
CA ASP A 135 -10.94 -9.67 -12.65
C ASP A 135 -12.05 -10.66 -12.29
N ALA A 136 -12.27 -11.66 -13.14
CA ALA A 136 -13.24 -12.73 -12.91
C ALA A 136 -12.70 -13.82 -11.96
N LEU A 137 -11.37 -13.95 -11.80
CA LEU A 137 -10.78 -14.92 -10.90
C LEU A 137 -11.09 -14.62 -9.42
N GLN A 138 -11.30 -15.70 -8.66
CA GLN A 138 -11.54 -15.66 -7.23
C GLN A 138 -10.48 -16.44 -6.48
N MET A 139 -10.23 -16.02 -5.24
CA MET A 139 -9.47 -16.78 -4.27
C MET A 139 -10.07 -18.18 -4.09
N PRO A 140 -9.25 -19.21 -3.80
CA PRO A 140 -9.74 -20.55 -3.53
C PRO A 140 -10.71 -20.57 -2.35
N VAL A 141 -11.62 -21.55 -2.38
CA VAL A 141 -12.58 -21.77 -1.30
C VAL A 141 -11.86 -22.26 -0.04
N VAL A 142 -12.06 -21.58 1.09
CA VAL A 142 -11.59 -21.96 2.42
C VAL A 142 -12.74 -22.18 3.38
N ALA A 143 -12.49 -22.96 4.43
CA ALA A 143 -13.43 -23.17 5.54
C ALA A 143 -12.76 -22.99 6.92
N VAL A 144 -11.54 -22.44 6.93
CA VAL A 144 -10.70 -22.22 8.10
C VAL A 144 -9.98 -20.88 7.94
N SER A 145 -9.35 -20.41 9.02
CA SER A 145 -8.49 -19.23 8.98
C SER A 145 -7.46 -19.35 7.87
N ALA A 146 -7.25 -18.28 7.11
CA ALA A 146 -6.18 -18.23 6.13
C ALA A 146 -4.82 -18.40 6.84
N VAL A 147 -3.87 -19.02 6.15
CA VAL A 147 -2.51 -19.28 6.64
C VAL A 147 -1.49 -18.51 5.82
N GLN A 148 -0.40 -18.11 6.46
CA GLN A 148 0.75 -17.52 5.78
C GLN A 148 1.49 -18.58 4.93
N PRO A 149 2.19 -18.18 3.86
CA PRO A 149 2.33 -16.80 3.37
C PRO A 149 1.04 -16.31 2.68
N PHE A 150 0.62 -15.07 2.96
CA PHE A 150 -0.62 -14.54 2.39
C PHE A 150 -0.45 -14.12 0.95
N MET A 151 -1.47 -14.40 0.14
CA MET A 151 -1.59 -13.78 -1.17
C MET A 151 -1.72 -12.26 -1.02
N MET A 152 -1.01 -11.53 -1.88
CA MET A 152 -1.14 -10.08 -2.01
C MET A 152 -1.25 -9.68 -3.48
N THR A 153 -1.87 -8.54 -3.74
CA THR A 153 -1.95 -7.98 -5.10
C THR A 153 -1.53 -6.53 -5.11
N GLY A 154 -0.98 -6.07 -6.23
CA GLY A 154 -0.67 -4.67 -6.47
C GLY A 154 -0.82 -4.30 -7.93
N LYS A 155 -0.97 -3.02 -8.22
CA LYS A 155 -1.04 -2.50 -9.59
C LYS A 155 -0.49 -1.08 -9.68
N THR A 156 -0.12 -0.65 -10.87
CA THR A 156 0.16 0.77 -11.13
C THR A 156 -1.15 1.58 -11.10
N ALA A 157 -1.12 2.77 -10.50
CA ALA A 157 -2.28 3.66 -10.44
C ALA A 157 -2.68 4.18 -11.83
N THR A 158 -1.69 4.48 -12.66
CA THR A 158 -1.83 4.88 -14.06
C THR A 158 -1.00 3.96 -14.96
N PRO A 159 -1.26 3.93 -16.28
CA PRO A 159 -0.35 3.27 -17.21
C PRO A 159 1.06 3.85 -17.10
N VAL A 160 2.07 2.98 -17.20
CA VAL A 160 3.48 3.33 -17.31
C VAL A 160 3.83 3.35 -18.79
N THR A 161 4.32 4.47 -19.31
CA THR A 161 4.76 4.56 -20.70
C THR A 161 6.17 4.00 -20.83
N LEU A 162 6.30 2.91 -21.58
CA LEU A 162 7.58 2.26 -21.85
C LEU A 162 8.20 2.87 -23.10
N ASN A 163 9.42 3.39 -22.97
CA ASN A 163 10.16 3.95 -24.09
C ASN A 163 11.15 2.90 -24.61
N PRO A 164 11.25 2.71 -25.94
CA PRO A 164 12.29 1.91 -26.57
C PRO A 164 13.68 2.36 -26.08
N ASP A 165 14.59 1.41 -25.95
CA ASP A 165 15.99 1.61 -25.53
C ASP A 165 16.20 2.12 -24.09
N HIS A 166 15.14 2.23 -23.27
CA HIS A 166 15.23 2.71 -21.89
C HIS A 166 14.61 1.72 -20.90
N THR A 167 15.22 1.65 -19.71
CA THR A 167 14.61 0.98 -18.55
C THR A 167 13.70 1.96 -17.82
N VAL A 168 12.40 1.66 -17.77
CA VAL A 168 11.45 2.46 -17.00
C VAL A 168 11.27 1.85 -15.62
N SER A 169 11.50 2.65 -14.57
CA SER A 169 11.30 2.21 -13.19
C SER A 169 9.90 2.58 -12.69
N THR A 170 9.24 1.64 -12.03
CA THR A 170 7.94 1.89 -11.37
C THR A 170 7.87 1.16 -10.03
N THR A 171 7.04 1.67 -9.12
CA THR A 171 6.89 1.12 -7.77
C THR A 171 5.43 0.70 -7.55
N ILE A 172 5.23 -0.49 -7.01
CA ILE A 172 3.90 -1.05 -6.70
C ILE A 172 3.79 -1.35 -5.21
N ASN A 173 2.68 -0.91 -4.60
CA ASN A 173 2.28 -1.31 -3.25
C ASN A 173 1.53 -2.64 -3.30
N LEU A 174 1.88 -3.57 -2.42
CA LEU A 174 1.16 -4.82 -2.24
C LEU A 174 0.08 -4.70 -1.17
N VAL A 175 -1.09 -5.27 -1.44
CA VAL A 175 -2.24 -5.30 -0.54
C VAL A 175 -2.61 -6.75 -0.28
N ARG A 176 -2.65 -7.17 1.00
CA ARG A 176 -3.06 -8.52 1.41
C ARG A 176 -4.48 -8.82 0.93
N ALA A 177 -4.74 -10.06 0.51
CA ALA A 177 -6.09 -10.53 0.16
C ALA A 177 -6.96 -10.88 1.38
N VAL A 178 -6.37 -10.86 2.59
CA VAL A 178 -7.00 -11.24 3.86
C VAL A 178 -7.12 -10.04 4.80
N ALA A 179 -8.06 -10.10 5.73
CA ALA A 179 -8.19 -9.24 6.89
C ALA A 179 -7.78 -10.00 8.16
N LYS A 180 -7.45 -9.25 9.21
CA LYS A 180 -7.09 -9.76 10.54
C LYS A 180 -8.16 -9.38 11.55
N ILE A 181 -8.51 -10.30 12.44
CA ILE A 181 -9.44 -10.08 13.54
C ILE A 181 -8.76 -10.50 14.85
N THR A 182 -8.78 -9.62 15.85
CA THR A 182 -8.46 -9.93 17.25
C THR A 182 -9.64 -9.57 18.14
N LEU A 183 -9.70 -10.16 19.34
CA LEU A 183 -10.81 -9.95 20.26
C LEU A 183 -10.35 -10.04 21.70
N ASP A 184 -10.61 -8.96 22.43
CA ASP A 184 -10.47 -8.89 23.88
C ASP A 184 -11.87 -8.78 24.52
N ILE A 185 -12.07 -9.46 25.65
CA ILE A 185 -13.33 -9.48 26.37
C ILE A 185 -13.12 -9.06 27.82
N LYS A 186 -14.08 -8.32 28.39
CA LYS A 186 -14.13 -8.03 29.83
C LYS A 186 -15.56 -8.08 30.37
N GLN A 187 -15.66 -8.10 31.69
CA GLN A 187 -16.91 -8.04 32.43
C GLN A 187 -17.00 -6.72 33.20
N ASN A 188 -18.14 -6.04 33.08
CA ASN A 188 -18.51 -4.87 33.89
C ASN A 188 -19.98 -4.97 34.26
N THR A 189 -20.28 -5.80 35.25
CA THR A 189 -21.64 -6.16 35.69
C THR A 189 -21.84 -5.74 37.15
N PRO A 190 -23.08 -5.81 37.68
CA PRO A 190 -23.31 -5.67 39.12
C PRO A 190 -22.38 -6.53 39.99
N VAL A 191 -22.10 -6.03 41.20
CA VAL A 191 -21.23 -6.72 42.17
C VAL A 191 -21.81 -8.10 42.51
N GLY A 192 -20.95 -9.12 42.54
CA GLY A 192 -21.33 -10.50 42.84
C GLY A 192 -21.66 -11.36 41.61
N ASP A 193 -21.85 -10.75 40.43
CA ASP A 193 -22.08 -11.49 39.20
C ASP A 193 -20.80 -12.19 38.73
N VAL A 194 -20.96 -13.42 38.25
CA VAL A 194 -19.89 -14.30 37.75
C VAL A 194 -20.18 -14.63 36.29
N VAL A 195 -19.23 -14.29 35.42
CA VAL A 195 -19.30 -14.64 34.00
C VAL A 195 -18.13 -15.55 33.63
N LYS A 196 -18.48 -16.70 33.05
CA LYS A 196 -17.52 -17.64 32.49
C LYS A 196 -17.74 -17.77 30.99
N ILE A 197 -16.75 -17.42 30.18
CA ILE A 197 -16.77 -17.64 28.74
C ILE A 197 -16.51 -19.12 28.46
N VAL A 198 -17.40 -19.72 27.69
CA VAL A 198 -17.34 -21.13 27.28
C VAL A 198 -17.13 -21.32 25.78
N GLY A 199 -17.42 -20.29 24.98
CA GLY A 199 -17.23 -20.33 23.54
C GLY A 199 -17.17 -18.94 22.93
N ALA A 200 -16.45 -18.82 21.81
CA ALA A 200 -16.50 -17.67 20.93
C ALA A 200 -16.60 -18.13 19.48
N SER A 201 -17.35 -17.42 18.66
CA SER A 201 -17.46 -17.68 17.23
C SER A 201 -17.48 -16.40 16.42
N ILE A 202 -16.86 -16.47 15.25
CA ILE A 202 -16.98 -15.44 14.21
C ILE A 202 -17.71 -16.10 13.05
N LEU A 203 -18.97 -15.73 12.88
CA LEU A 203 -19.86 -16.31 11.88
C LEU A 203 -19.78 -15.54 10.57
N ARG A 204 -20.12 -16.22 9.48
CA ARG A 204 -20.27 -15.63 8.14
C ARG A 204 -18.96 -15.05 7.57
N ASN A 205 -17.85 -15.73 7.80
CA ASN A 205 -16.60 -15.44 7.12
C ASN A 205 -16.71 -15.88 5.66
N ALA A 206 -16.26 -15.05 4.72
CA ALA A 206 -16.29 -15.39 3.31
C ALA A 206 -15.42 -16.62 3.02
N ARG A 207 -15.94 -17.60 2.27
CA ARG A 207 -15.15 -18.77 1.84
C ARG A 207 -14.19 -18.43 0.71
N ASN A 208 -14.49 -17.41 -0.08
CA ASN A 208 -13.68 -16.94 -1.19
C ASN A 208 -13.84 -15.43 -1.31
N SER A 209 -12.97 -14.81 -2.08
CA SER A 209 -13.04 -13.37 -2.38
C SER A 209 -12.48 -13.12 -3.77
N ARG A 210 -12.66 -11.91 -4.30
CA ARG A 210 -12.03 -11.49 -5.55
C ARG A 210 -10.50 -11.58 -5.43
N LEU A 211 -9.84 -11.99 -6.52
CA LEU A 211 -8.38 -12.06 -6.56
C LEU A 211 -7.78 -10.66 -6.45
N VAL A 212 -8.20 -9.75 -7.34
CA VAL A 212 -7.71 -8.36 -7.46
C VAL A 212 -8.72 -7.37 -6.88
N GLU A 213 -8.23 -6.28 -6.28
CA GLU A 213 -9.06 -5.20 -5.78
C GLU A 213 -9.83 -4.46 -6.90
N GLY A 214 -11.09 -4.09 -6.62
CA GLY A 214 -11.98 -3.37 -7.54
C GLY A 214 -12.89 -4.26 -8.39
N SER A 215 -12.70 -5.59 -8.39
CA SER A 215 -13.65 -6.52 -9.02
C SER A 215 -14.98 -6.56 -8.26
N THR A 216 -16.09 -6.72 -9.00
CA THR A 216 -17.46 -6.76 -8.47
C THR A 216 -17.88 -8.14 -7.93
N SER A 217 -16.99 -9.14 -8.04
CA SER A 217 -17.21 -10.51 -7.57
C SER A 217 -17.50 -10.56 -6.06
N LYS A 218 -18.62 -11.19 -5.71
CA LYS A 218 -19.03 -11.43 -4.31
C LYS A 218 -18.61 -12.83 -3.84
N PRO A 219 -18.40 -13.03 -2.52
CA PRO A 219 -18.25 -14.37 -1.96
C PRO A 219 -19.44 -15.26 -2.34
N THR A 220 -19.17 -16.52 -2.68
CA THR A 220 -20.20 -17.48 -3.08
C THR A 220 -20.77 -18.27 -1.91
N ALA A 221 -20.05 -18.31 -0.79
CA ALA A 221 -20.43 -19.04 0.41
C ALA A 221 -19.73 -18.48 1.65
N PHE A 222 -20.20 -18.94 2.82
CA PHE A 222 -19.64 -18.55 4.11
C PHE A 222 -19.18 -19.75 4.97
N TRP A 223 -18.30 -19.50 5.92
CA TRP A 223 -17.86 -20.43 6.95
C TRP A 223 -17.85 -19.74 8.32
N ASN A 224 -17.86 -20.54 9.38
CA ASN A 224 -17.87 -20.05 10.75
C ASN A 224 -16.59 -20.49 11.45
N TRP A 225 -15.94 -19.56 12.13
CA TRP A 225 -14.90 -19.87 13.09
C TRP A 225 -15.56 -20.08 14.45
N THR A 226 -15.16 -21.12 15.17
CA THR A 226 -15.65 -21.44 16.51
C THR A 226 -14.50 -21.96 17.34
N ASN A 227 -14.42 -21.50 18.59
CA ASN A 227 -13.45 -21.99 19.56
C ASN A 227 -14.08 -22.10 20.94
N ASN A 228 -13.67 -23.12 21.70
CA ASN A 228 -14.15 -23.37 23.05
C ASN A 228 -13.21 -22.73 24.07
N TYR A 229 -13.78 -22.21 25.15
CA TYR A 229 -13.02 -21.57 26.22
C TYR A 229 -13.40 -22.14 27.58
N ASN A 230 -12.51 -21.93 28.54
CA ASN A 230 -12.75 -22.18 29.95
C ASN A 230 -12.20 -20.98 30.74
N LEU A 231 -12.78 -19.80 30.49
CA LEU A 231 -12.26 -18.54 30.98
C LEU A 231 -13.26 -17.89 31.94
N SER A 232 -12.90 -17.76 33.21
CA SER A 232 -13.66 -16.95 34.16
C SER A 232 -13.20 -15.51 34.07
N LEU A 233 -14.14 -14.58 33.90
CA LEU A 233 -13.84 -13.15 33.92
C LEU A 233 -13.88 -12.62 35.35
N THR A 234 -13.00 -11.66 35.63
CA THR A 234 -13.03 -10.91 36.88
C THR A 234 -13.93 -9.68 36.69
N ASN A 235 -14.95 -9.53 37.53
CA ASN A 235 -15.83 -8.35 37.44
C ASN A 235 -15.03 -7.06 37.68
N ASN A 236 -15.20 -6.08 36.79
CA ASN A 236 -14.40 -4.84 36.75
C ASN A 236 -12.88 -5.07 36.62
N GLY A 237 -12.46 -6.27 36.19
CA GLY A 237 -11.07 -6.59 35.91
C GLY A 237 -10.59 -6.09 34.56
N GLY A 238 -9.31 -6.36 34.27
CA GLY A 238 -8.71 -6.11 32.96
C GLY A 238 -9.32 -6.98 31.85
N ALA A 239 -9.16 -6.54 30.60
CA ALA A 239 -9.56 -7.33 29.44
C ALA A 239 -8.73 -8.62 29.33
N GLN A 240 -9.33 -9.63 28.71
CA GLN A 240 -8.74 -10.94 28.46
C GLN A 240 -8.84 -11.27 26.97
N ASP A 241 -7.76 -11.75 26.38
CA ASP A 241 -7.69 -12.06 24.96
C ASP A 241 -8.46 -13.37 24.67
N LEU A 242 -9.48 -13.31 23.82
CA LEU A 242 -10.12 -14.50 23.25
C LEU A 242 -9.49 -14.87 21.91
N ILE A 243 -9.22 -13.86 21.07
CA ILE A 243 -8.50 -14.03 19.80
C ILE A 243 -7.25 -13.14 19.89
N PRO A 244 -6.12 -13.69 20.39
CA PRO A 244 -4.93 -12.90 20.70
C PRO A 244 -4.18 -12.48 19.43
N ASN A 245 -3.40 -11.41 19.53
CA ASN A 245 -2.55 -10.94 18.43
C ASN A 245 -1.46 -11.94 18.01
N THR A 246 -1.08 -12.87 18.89
CA THR A 246 -0.14 -13.96 18.63
C THR A 246 -0.75 -15.11 17.83
N THR A 247 -2.07 -15.23 17.80
CA THR A 247 -2.80 -16.23 17.02
C THR A 247 -4.12 -15.63 16.53
N PRO A 248 -4.04 -14.58 15.68
CA PRO A 248 -5.21 -13.85 15.24
C PRO A 248 -5.99 -14.67 14.21
N LEU A 249 -7.24 -14.27 13.98
CA LEU A 249 -8.08 -14.88 12.95
C LEU A 249 -7.89 -14.15 11.62
N TYR A 250 -7.54 -14.88 10.56
CA TYR A 250 -7.39 -14.34 9.21
C TYR A 250 -8.55 -14.77 8.32
N VAL A 251 -9.27 -13.81 7.76
CA VAL A 251 -10.47 -14.06 6.97
C VAL A 251 -10.37 -13.37 5.62
N TYR A 252 -11.08 -13.90 4.62
CA TYR A 252 -11.24 -13.20 3.37
C TYR A 252 -12.21 -12.03 3.50
N GLU A 253 -12.04 -11.08 2.60
CA GLU A 253 -12.92 -9.93 2.49
C GLU A 253 -14.36 -10.34 2.24
N ASN A 254 -15.25 -9.70 3.01
CA ASN A 254 -16.69 -9.85 2.94
C ASN A 254 -17.29 -8.44 2.84
N ILE A 255 -17.53 -7.96 1.60
CA ILE A 255 -18.17 -6.67 1.38
C ILE A 255 -19.67 -6.82 1.65
N GLY A 256 -20.04 -6.64 2.92
CA GLY A 256 -21.40 -6.39 3.35
C GLY A 256 -21.87 -5.00 2.95
N SER A 257 -23.13 -4.70 3.22
CA SER A 257 -23.69 -3.36 3.11
C SER A 257 -24.79 -3.19 4.13
N VAL A 258 -25.07 -1.95 4.53
CA VAL A 258 -26.22 -1.60 5.38
C VAL A 258 -27.55 -2.16 4.87
N SER A 259 -27.68 -2.37 3.55
CA SER A 259 -28.86 -2.95 2.90
C SER A 259 -28.97 -4.48 2.99
N ASP A 260 -27.95 -5.20 3.47
CA ASP A 260 -27.92 -6.68 3.51
C ASP A 260 -27.19 -7.21 4.77
N THR A 261 -27.31 -6.46 5.86
CA THR A 261 -26.62 -6.74 7.13
C THR A 261 -27.08 -8.06 7.74
N THR A 262 -28.37 -8.35 7.67
CA THR A 262 -28.97 -9.55 8.25
C THR A 262 -28.59 -10.82 7.50
N GLY A 263 -28.21 -10.74 6.22
CA GLY A 263 -27.84 -11.88 5.39
C GLY A 263 -26.34 -12.18 5.34
N ARG A 264 -25.49 -11.15 5.31
CA ARG A 264 -24.06 -11.32 4.98
C ARG A 264 -23.05 -10.82 6.00
N ALA A 265 -23.41 -9.88 6.88
CA ALA A 265 -22.42 -9.26 7.75
C ALA A 265 -21.79 -10.29 8.70
N THR A 266 -20.47 -10.22 8.86
CA THR A 266 -19.70 -11.05 9.80
C THR A 266 -20.13 -10.73 11.24
N GLN A 267 -20.40 -11.77 12.03
CA GLN A 267 -20.95 -11.65 13.38
C GLN A 267 -20.04 -12.27 14.43
N LEU A 268 -19.90 -11.60 15.56
CA LEU A 268 -19.36 -12.15 16.79
C LEU A 268 -20.48 -12.82 17.59
N VAL A 269 -20.23 -14.04 18.06
CA VAL A 269 -21.06 -14.74 19.04
C VAL A 269 -20.19 -15.15 20.22
N ILE A 270 -20.58 -14.75 21.43
CA ILE A 270 -19.95 -15.19 22.68
C ILE A 270 -20.93 -16.10 23.42
N GLU A 271 -20.48 -17.29 23.78
CA GLU A 271 -21.21 -18.21 24.63
C GLU A 271 -20.61 -18.15 26.04
N ALA A 272 -21.46 -17.93 27.03
CA ALA A 272 -21.05 -17.80 28.42
C ALA A 272 -22.00 -18.53 29.38
N ILE A 273 -21.53 -18.69 30.62
CA ILE A 273 -22.33 -19.04 31.77
C ILE A 273 -22.33 -17.82 32.68
N TYR A 274 -23.47 -17.13 32.78
CA TYR A 274 -23.69 -15.97 33.65
C TYR A 274 -24.47 -16.43 34.88
N ASN A 275 -23.86 -16.37 36.07
CA ASN A 275 -24.46 -16.85 37.33
C ASN A 275 -25.05 -18.28 37.23
N GLY A 276 -24.36 -19.17 36.51
CA GLY A 276 -24.81 -20.56 36.30
C GLY A 276 -25.78 -20.75 35.13
N VAL A 277 -26.26 -19.69 34.49
CA VAL A 277 -27.20 -19.75 33.35
C VAL A 277 -26.44 -19.62 32.03
N LYS A 278 -26.72 -20.50 31.08
CA LYS A 278 -26.16 -20.42 29.72
C LYS A 278 -26.74 -19.21 28.99
N THR A 279 -25.87 -18.37 28.45
CA THR A 279 -26.23 -17.14 27.74
C THR A 279 -25.39 -17.02 26.47
N ARG A 280 -25.99 -16.45 25.42
CA ARG A 280 -25.29 -16.06 24.20
C ARG A 280 -25.33 -14.56 24.04
N TYR A 281 -24.28 -13.98 23.50
CA TYR A 281 -24.20 -12.57 23.13
C TYR A 281 -23.87 -12.45 21.65
N TYR A 282 -24.46 -11.46 20.99
CA TYR A 282 -24.30 -11.23 19.55
C TYR A 282 -23.84 -9.80 19.29
N GLY A 283 -22.97 -9.64 18.29
CA GLY A 283 -22.58 -8.34 17.75
C GLY A 283 -22.13 -8.47 16.30
N TYR A 284 -22.20 -7.39 15.53
CA TYR A 284 -21.56 -7.36 14.20
C TYR A 284 -20.12 -6.90 14.35
N VAL A 285 -19.19 -7.52 13.60
CA VAL A 285 -17.75 -7.25 13.73
C VAL A 285 -17.40 -5.79 13.42
N ASN A 286 -18.13 -5.11 12.54
CA ASN A 286 -17.92 -3.69 12.23
C ASN A 286 -19.27 -3.00 12.07
N ASP A 287 -20.04 -2.80 13.14
CA ASP A 287 -21.36 -2.18 13.02
C ASP A 287 -21.31 -0.66 12.76
N ALA A 288 -22.48 -0.02 12.69
CA ALA A 288 -22.60 1.43 12.45
C ALA A 288 -22.49 2.30 13.73
N THR A 289 -22.11 1.72 14.87
CA THR A 289 -22.07 2.44 16.16
C THR A 289 -20.71 3.06 16.45
N THR A 290 -19.69 2.70 15.67
CA THR A 290 -18.34 3.26 15.71
C THR A 290 -18.15 4.29 14.59
N ALA A 291 -17.25 5.26 14.74
CA ALA A 291 -16.90 6.22 13.66
C ALA A 291 -16.02 5.58 12.56
N THR A 292 -16.09 4.26 12.39
CA THR A 292 -15.22 3.48 11.51
C THR A 292 -15.71 3.51 10.07
N ASP A 293 -14.77 3.33 9.14
CA ASP A 293 -15.10 3.18 7.72
C ASP A 293 -15.70 1.78 7.43
N HIS A 294 -16.49 1.67 6.37
CA HIS A 294 -17.02 0.41 5.82
C HIS A 294 -17.89 -0.46 6.75
N HIS A 295 -18.95 0.13 7.35
CA HIS A 295 -19.88 -0.59 8.21
C HIS A 295 -20.45 -1.86 7.58
N TYR A 296 -20.53 -2.90 8.41
CA TYR A 296 -21.00 -4.26 8.14
C TYR A 296 -20.19 -5.03 7.10
N ALA A 297 -18.98 -4.53 6.77
CA ALA A 297 -18.05 -5.18 5.85
C ALA A 297 -16.72 -5.51 6.52
N ILE A 298 -16.06 -6.53 5.98
CA ILE A 298 -14.67 -6.90 6.26
C ILE A 298 -13.86 -6.62 5.01
N HIS A 299 -12.98 -5.63 5.07
CA HIS A 299 -12.08 -5.25 3.99
C HIS A 299 -10.74 -5.96 4.14
N ARG A 300 -10.19 -6.38 3.00
CA ARG A 300 -8.84 -6.95 2.93
C ARG A 300 -7.79 -5.94 3.44
N ASN A 301 -6.64 -6.42 3.90
CA ASN A 301 -5.54 -5.62 4.42
C ASN A 301 -5.91 -4.65 5.57
N HIS A 302 -6.92 -5.00 6.36
CA HIS A 302 -7.31 -4.28 7.57
C HIS A 302 -7.26 -5.20 8.79
N HIS A 303 -6.98 -4.61 9.94
CA HIS A 303 -7.09 -5.24 11.24
C HIS A 303 -8.33 -4.69 11.95
N TYR A 304 -9.25 -5.60 12.27
CA TYR A 304 -10.44 -5.39 13.09
C TYR A 304 -10.11 -5.79 14.53
N LYS A 305 -9.80 -4.80 15.37
CA LYS A 305 -9.53 -4.98 16.80
C LYS A 305 -10.83 -4.88 17.57
N LEU A 306 -11.31 -6.01 18.06
CA LEU A 306 -12.58 -6.09 18.79
C LEU A 306 -12.35 -5.98 20.30
N SER A 307 -13.16 -5.16 20.96
CA SER A 307 -13.19 -5.05 22.42
C SER A 307 -14.62 -5.19 22.91
N GLY A 308 -14.92 -6.33 23.53
CA GLY A 308 -16.25 -6.62 24.07
C GLY A 308 -16.33 -6.39 25.58
N THR A 309 -17.43 -5.79 26.04
CA THR A 309 -17.75 -5.68 27.47
C THR A 309 -19.12 -6.29 27.74
N ILE A 310 -19.17 -7.37 28.53
CA ILE A 310 -20.42 -7.94 29.03
C ILE A 310 -20.89 -7.09 30.22
N THR A 311 -22.10 -6.54 30.11
CA THR A 311 -22.65 -5.59 31.09
C THR A 311 -23.82 -6.13 31.91
N LYS A 312 -24.53 -7.11 31.36
CA LYS A 312 -25.69 -7.77 31.96
C LYS A 312 -25.95 -9.11 31.25
N MET A 313 -26.96 -9.85 31.70
CA MET A 313 -27.48 -10.99 30.96
C MET A 313 -28.36 -10.52 29.78
N GLY A 314 -28.24 -11.15 28.61
CA GLY A 314 -29.07 -10.89 27.43
C GLY A 314 -28.32 -11.10 26.11
N GLU A 315 -29.04 -11.14 24.98
CA GLU A 315 -28.41 -11.45 23.68
C GLU A 315 -27.78 -10.25 22.96
N PHE A 316 -28.56 -9.22 22.65
CA PHE A 316 -28.11 -8.14 21.74
C PHE A 316 -27.70 -6.83 22.45
N SER A 317 -28.31 -6.51 23.60
CA SER A 317 -28.05 -5.25 24.32
C SER A 317 -27.11 -5.38 25.51
N ALA A 318 -26.50 -6.55 25.67
CA ALA A 318 -25.79 -6.94 26.87
C ALA A 318 -24.26 -7.05 26.67
N LEU A 319 -23.83 -7.20 25.41
CA LEU A 319 -22.46 -7.06 24.98
C LEU A 319 -22.29 -5.68 24.32
N LEU A 320 -21.48 -4.83 24.92
CA LEU A 320 -21.03 -3.59 24.31
C LEU A 320 -19.75 -3.90 23.53
N LEU A 321 -19.86 -3.97 22.21
CA LEU A 321 -18.77 -4.27 21.30
C LEU A 321 -18.25 -2.97 20.69
N ASN A 322 -16.96 -2.71 20.85
CA ASN A 322 -16.26 -1.67 20.11
C ASN A 322 -15.31 -2.31 19.09
N THR A 323 -15.26 -1.73 17.90
CA THR A 323 -14.36 -2.15 16.83
C THR A 323 -13.47 -0.99 16.43
N GLU A 324 -12.16 -1.17 16.55
CA GLU A 324 -11.18 -0.29 15.94
C GLU A 324 -10.70 -0.92 14.63
N VAL A 325 -10.81 -0.20 13.51
CA VAL A 325 -10.38 -0.66 12.19
C VAL A 325 -9.12 0.10 11.79
N LEU A 326 -8.01 -0.63 11.62
CA LEU A 326 -6.73 -0.06 11.22
C LEU A 326 -6.28 -0.65 9.89
N PRO A 327 -5.81 0.15 8.92
CA PRO A 327 -5.06 -0.38 7.78
C PRO A 327 -3.88 -1.18 8.31
N TRP A 328 -3.74 -2.43 7.89
CA TRP A 328 -2.72 -3.33 8.44
C TRP A 328 -1.30 -2.86 8.09
N THR A 329 -1.14 -2.14 6.98
CA THR A 329 0.11 -1.44 6.65
C THR A 329 0.52 -0.43 7.74
N LEU A 330 -0.42 0.31 8.34
CA LEU A 330 -0.15 1.26 9.42
C LEU A 330 0.19 0.55 10.74
N GLU A 331 -0.42 -0.61 11.01
CA GLU A 331 -0.07 -1.43 12.17
C GLU A 331 1.39 -1.90 12.09
N ASN A 332 1.85 -2.39 10.94
CA ASN A 332 3.23 -2.83 10.78
C ASN A 332 4.25 -1.69 10.99
N LEU A 333 3.89 -0.44 10.68
CA LEU A 333 4.71 0.73 11.00
C LEU A 333 4.80 0.95 12.51
N ASN A 334 3.66 0.89 13.22
CA ASN A 334 3.58 1.12 14.67
C ASN A 334 4.22 0.00 15.50
N TYR A 335 4.22 -1.25 15.01
CA TYR A 335 4.85 -2.40 15.68
C TYR A 335 6.31 -2.64 15.28
N GLY A 336 6.93 -1.71 14.54
CA GLY A 336 8.37 -1.53 14.56
C GLY A 336 9.20 -2.50 13.73
N PHE A 337 8.80 -2.80 12.49
CA PHE A 337 9.67 -3.55 11.58
C PHE A 337 9.77 -2.92 10.18
N LEU A 338 11.02 -2.55 9.85
CA LEU A 338 11.61 -2.22 8.54
C LEU A 338 11.40 -0.87 7.87
N VAL A 339 10.29 -0.17 8.11
CA VAL A 339 10.07 1.14 7.46
C VAL A 339 10.31 2.25 8.48
N PRO A 340 11.34 3.07 8.27
CA PRO A 340 11.65 4.12 9.21
C PRO A 340 10.55 5.18 9.17
N HIS A 341 10.12 5.68 10.32
CA HIS A 341 9.00 6.62 10.44
C HIS A 341 9.21 7.64 11.56
N PHE A 342 8.45 8.74 11.51
CA PHE A 342 8.37 9.70 12.61
C PHE A 342 7.54 9.12 13.76
N VAL A 343 8.16 8.98 14.93
CA VAL A 343 7.45 8.74 16.20
C VAL A 343 6.88 10.06 16.72
N MET A 344 7.57 11.16 16.45
CA MET A 344 7.14 12.50 16.84
C MET A 344 7.66 13.53 15.83
N VAL A 345 6.82 14.53 15.56
CA VAL A 345 7.25 15.80 15.00
C VAL A 345 6.51 16.94 15.69
N ASN A 346 7.21 18.03 16.00
CA ASN A 346 6.63 19.19 16.67
C ASN A 346 7.23 20.51 16.12
N PRO A 347 6.41 21.43 15.60
CA PRO A 347 4.95 21.33 15.43
C PRO A 347 4.54 20.42 14.26
N GLN A 348 3.38 19.76 14.37
CA GLN A 348 2.83 18.89 13.32
C GLN A 348 2.49 19.64 12.02
N THR A 349 2.22 20.94 12.12
CA THR A 349 1.89 21.82 10.98
C THR A 349 2.99 21.83 9.91
N VAL A 350 4.24 21.55 10.28
CA VAL A 350 5.39 21.46 9.36
C VAL A 350 5.17 20.43 8.26
N LEU A 351 4.39 19.38 8.51
CA LEU A 351 4.11 18.33 7.52
C LEU A 351 3.02 18.70 6.51
N THR A 352 2.17 19.69 6.82
CA THR A 352 0.92 19.95 6.08
C THR A 352 0.93 21.27 5.31
N GLN A 353 1.94 22.11 5.51
CA GLN A 353 2.01 23.44 4.89
C GLN A 353 3.36 23.66 4.20
N ASP A 354 3.39 24.66 3.30
CA ASP A 354 4.64 25.21 2.82
C ASP A 354 5.29 26.03 3.95
N ASN A 355 6.53 25.67 4.31
CA ASN A 355 7.24 26.32 5.41
C ASN A 355 8.09 27.47 4.87
N TYR A 356 7.57 28.70 5.00
CA TYR A 356 8.27 29.92 4.57
C TYR A 356 9.40 30.30 5.54
N VAL A 357 10.60 30.54 5.01
CA VAL A 357 11.81 30.82 5.78
C VAL A 357 12.59 32.01 5.24
N THR A 358 13.34 32.66 6.13
CA THR A 358 14.36 33.66 5.78
C THR A 358 15.68 33.32 6.46
N GLN A 359 16.76 34.02 6.11
CA GLN A 359 18.05 33.83 6.81
C GLN A 359 17.95 34.18 8.31
N ALA A 360 17.11 35.14 8.67
CA ALA A 360 16.88 35.55 10.06
C ALA A 360 15.90 34.62 10.80
N ASN A 361 14.93 34.05 10.08
CA ASN A 361 13.90 33.16 10.62
C ASN A 361 13.97 31.79 9.94
N PRO A 362 14.87 30.90 10.37
CA PRO A 362 14.94 29.54 9.85
C PRO A 362 13.72 28.71 10.27
N LEU A 363 13.38 27.69 9.48
CA LEU A 363 12.46 26.65 9.93
C LEU A 363 13.14 25.90 11.06
N SER A 364 12.44 25.69 12.18
CA SER A 364 12.94 24.94 13.34
C SER A 364 11.84 24.05 13.88
N PHE A 365 12.12 22.75 14.01
CA PHE A 365 11.16 21.77 14.53
C PHE A 365 11.88 20.60 15.18
N GLN A 366 11.16 19.85 16.02
CA GLN A 366 11.68 18.66 16.70
C GLN A 366 11.16 17.39 16.05
N VAL A 367 11.99 16.34 16.05
CA VAL A 367 11.64 15.00 15.54
C VAL A 367 12.12 13.90 16.47
N LYS A 368 11.40 12.78 16.46
CA LYS A 368 11.89 11.46 16.87
C LYS A 368 11.69 10.50 15.71
N ILE A 369 12.73 9.77 15.33
CA ILE A 369 12.70 8.87 14.18
C ILE A 369 12.94 7.45 14.68
N LYS A 370 12.03 6.53 14.35
CA LYS A 370 12.22 5.09 14.57
C LYS A 370 12.64 4.44 13.26
N GLY A 371 13.67 3.62 13.30
CA GLY A 371 14.08 2.72 12.24
C GLY A 371 14.41 1.34 12.81
N THR A 372 15.11 0.53 12.02
CA THR A 372 15.65 -0.76 12.48
C THR A 372 16.62 -0.57 13.65
N ASN A 373 16.66 -1.51 14.59
CA ASN A 373 17.49 -1.41 15.78
C ASN A 373 18.96 -1.11 15.42
N GLY A 374 19.57 -0.15 16.11
CA GLY A 374 20.94 0.30 15.88
C GLY A 374 21.17 1.14 14.61
N SER A 375 20.12 1.44 13.84
CA SER A 375 20.26 2.22 12.61
C SER A 375 20.33 3.73 12.88
N GLN A 376 20.92 4.46 11.94
CA GLN A 376 21.00 5.91 11.99
C GLN A 376 20.16 6.54 10.89
N TRP A 377 19.53 7.67 11.21
CA TRP A 377 18.87 8.52 10.23
C TRP A 377 19.83 9.58 9.70
N GLN A 378 19.54 10.08 8.50
CA GLN A 378 20.21 11.20 7.84
C GLN A 378 19.18 12.14 7.23
N ALA A 379 19.39 13.45 7.35
CA ALA A 379 18.59 14.48 6.71
C ALA A 379 19.27 15.01 5.44
N THR A 380 18.52 15.18 4.36
CA THR A 380 19.01 15.66 3.06
C THR A 380 18.04 16.66 2.43
N LEU A 381 18.57 17.55 1.59
CA LEU A 381 17.81 18.55 0.82
C LEU A 381 17.99 18.24 -0.67
N ASP A 382 16.92 18.31 -1.46
CA ASP A 382 17.05 18.21 -2.93
C ASP A 382 17.61 19.48 -3.59
N ASN A 383 17.57 20.61 -2.87
CA ASN A 383 18.21 21.86 -3.29
C ASN A 383 19.17 22.38 -2.21
N GLY A 384 20.28 21.65 -2.01
CA GLY A 384 21.35 22.00 -1.05
C GLY A 384 22.24 23.18 -1.45
N LEU A 385 22.09 23.71 -2.67
CA LEU A 385 22.84 24.90 -3.13
C LEU A 385 22.19 26.21 -2.67
N GLU A 386 20.87 26.22 -2.51
CA GLU A 386 20.10 27.39 -2.10
C GLU A 386 19.67 27.33 -0.63
N PHE A 387 19.64 26.13 -0.03
CA PHE A 387 19.23 25.91 1.36
C PHE A 387 20.25 25.02 2.09
N GLY A 388 20.35 25.21 3.41
CA GLY A 388 21.23 24.43 4.27
C GLY A 388 20.53 23.98 5.54
N ILE A 389 20.96 22.82 6.05
CA ILE A 389 20.56 22.31 7.36
C ILE A 389 21.57 22.84 8.39
N ILE A 390 21.08 23.37 9.51
CA ILE A 390 21.89 23.85 10.62
C ILE A 390 21.84 22.81 11.74
N GLY A 391 23.01 22.48 12.30
CA GLY A 391 23.12 21.55 13.42
C GLY A 391 23.06 20.09 12.98
N THR A 392 22.18 19.30 13.60
CA THR A 392 22.16 17.84 13.46
C THR A 392 21.60 17.41 12.11
N THR A 393 22.42 16.73 11.31
CA THR A 393 22.03 16.12 10.02
C THR A 393 21.94 14.59 10.09
N THR A 394 22.38 13.97 11.18
CA THR A 394 22.29 12.52 11.42
C THR A 394 22.04 12.22 12.89
N GLY A 395 21.42 11.09 13.20
CA GLY A 395 21.21 10.65 14.59
C GLY A 395 20.74 9.20 14.68
N ALA A 396 20.58 8.69 15.90
CA ALA A 396 20.03 7.37 16.14
C ALA A 396 18.55 7.33 15.72
N ALA A 397 18.16 6.28 15.00
CA ALA A 397 16.77 6.01 14.64
C ALA A 397 16.11 5.09 15.69
N ASP A 398 16.27 5.41 16.98
CA ASP A 398 15.80 4.60 18.10
C ASP A 398 14.31 4.78 18.43
N GLY A 399 13.69 5.86 17.94
CA GLY A 399 12.32 6.28 18.25
C GLY A 399 12.17 7.01 19.59
N GLU A 400 13.26 7.21 20.33
CA GLU A 400 13.27 7.73 21.69
C GLU A 400 13.95 9.10 21.76
N THR A 401 15.06 9.27 21.04
CA THR A 401 15.89 10.47 21.07
C THR A 401 15.25 11.59 20.26
N THR A 402 15.06 12.75 20.91
CA THR A 402 14.57 13.97 20.26
C THR A 402 15.71 14.73 19.59
N TYR A 403 15.52 15.09 18.33
CA TYR A 403 16.44 15.93 17.57
C TYR A 403 15.75 17.23 17.14
N THR A 404 16.48 18.35 17.19
CA THR A 404 16.03 19.63 16.65
C THR A 404 16.64 19.81 15.26
N ILE A 405 15.79 20.01 14.26
CA ILE A 405 16.18 20.19 12.87
C ILE A 405 15.92 21.65 12.49
N GLN A 406 16.92 22.27 11.86
CA GLN A 406 16.83 23.64 11.39
C GLN A 406 17.21 23.75 9.92
N VAL A 407 16.39 24.43 9.13
CA VAL A 407 16.65 24.67 7.70
C VAL A 407 16.59 26.15 7.40
N LYS A 408 17.59 26.69 6.70
CA LYS A 408 17.64 28.09 6.27
C LYS A 408 18.02 28.24 4.81
N PRO A 409 17.62 29.35 4.15
CA PRO A 409 18.22 29.76 2.90
C PRO A 409 19.70 30.12 3.08
N LEU A 410 20.53 29.81 2.08
CA LEU A 410 21.95 30.18 2.03
C LEU A 410 22.18 31.54 1.39
N LYS A 411 21.19 32.07 0.65
CA LYS A 411 21.26 33.34 -0.06
C LYS A 411 20.09 34.25 0.33
N ASN A 412 20.25 35.55 0.08
CA ASN A 412 19.14 36.51 0.20
C ASN A 412 18.04 36.21 -0.82
N PRO A 413 16.78 36.59 -0.52
CA PRO A 413 15.67 36.50 -1.46
C PRO A 413 16.02 37.16 -2.81
N GLY A 414 15.69 36.49 -3.91
CA GLY A 414 15.83 37.04 -5.25
C GLY A 414 14.47 37.44 -5.82
N ASN A 415 14.45 37.74 -7.12
CA ASN A 415 13.23 38.11 -7.86
C ASN A 415 12.26 36.93 -8.09
N SER A 416 12.62 35.72 -7.66
CA SER A 416 11.81 34.52 -7.78
C SER A 416 11.88 33.71 -6.49
N GLU A 417 10.77 33.03 -6.22
CA GLU A 417 10.64 32.12 -5.09
C GLU A 417 11.57 30.91 -5.27
N ARG A 418 12.21 30.47 -4.18
CA ARG A 418 13.06 29.28 -4.17
C ARG A 418 12.47 28.22 -3.25
N ARG A 419 12.59 26.96 -3.64
CA ARG A 419 12.02 25.81 -2.92
C ARG A 419 13.05 24.72 -2.71
N THR A 420 12.87 23.96 -1.65
CA THR A 420 13.59 22.72 -1.35
C THR A 420 12.67 21.76 -0.61
N ASN A 421 12.89 20.47 -0.80
CA ASN A 421 12.27 19.43 0.02
C ASN A 421 13.32 18.83 0.95
N LEU A 422 12.97 18.76 2.23
CA LEU A 422 13.73 18.07 3.25
C LEU A 422 13.27 16.62 3.37
N TYR A 423 14.20 15.70 3.24
CA TYR A 423 13.99 14.26 3.40
C TYR A 423 14.77 13.75 4.60
N PHE A 424 14.25 12.71 5.23
CA PHE A 424 15.00 11.88 6.17
C PHE A 424 15.13 10.48 5.58
N THR A 425 16.27 9.84 5.79
CA THR A 425 16.53 8.46 5.37
C THR A 425 17.15 7.64 6.48
N VAL A 426 16.80 6.37 6.61
CA VAL A 426 17.49 5.39 7.46
C VAL A 426 17.92 4.23 6.57
N ASN A 427 19.21 3.89 6.56
CA ASN A 427 19.78 2.84 5.70
C ASN A 427 19.37 3.00 4.22
N GLY A 428 19.34 4.25 3.72
CA GLY A 428 18.96 4.56 2.34
C GLY A 428 17.44 4.55 2.05
N LYS A 429 16.59 4.13 2.99
CA LYS A 429 15.12 4.18 2.85
C LYS A 429 14.57 5.51 3.35
N LYS A 430 13.65 6.14 2.61
CA LYS A 430 12.99 7.39 3.04
C LYS A 430 12.11 7.14 4.27
N VAL A 431 12.16 8.06 5.23
CA VAL A 431 11.35 8.04 6.43
C VAL A 431 9.92 8.44 6.10
N VAL A 432 8.95 7.65 6.56
CA VAL A 432 7.52 7.99 6.54
C VAL A 432 7.28 9.14 7.53
N LEU A 433 6.79 10.28 7.04
CA LEU A 433 6.45 11.42 7.89
C LEU A 433 4.98 11.37 8.33
N LYS A 434 4.09 10.96 7.42
CA LYS A 434 2.66 10.79 7.65
C LYS A 434 2.05 9.84 6.62
N LEU A 435 1.03 9.08 7.01
CA LEU A 435 0.14 8.38 6.09
C LEU A 435 -1.21 9.12 6.02
N ASN A 436 -1.65 9.47 4.82
CA ASN A 436 -3.01 9.98 4.57
C ASN A 436 -3.65 9.11 3.48
N SER A 437 -4.77 8.45 3.77
CA SER A 437 -5.64 7.85 2.74
C SER A 437 -4.92 7.02 1.65
N GLY A 438 -3.86 6.29 2.00
CA GLY A 438 -3.08 5.46 1.08
C GLY A 438 -1.84 6.12 0.44
N GLU A 439 -1.60 7.41 0.64
CA GLU A 439 -0.38 8.10 0.21
C GLU A 439 0.60 8.32 1.38
N GLN A 440 1.87 8.03 1.13
CA GLN A 440 2.98 8.20 2.07
C GLN A 440 3.65 9.56 1.84
N LEU A 441 3.52 10.47 2.80
CA LEU A 441 4.32 11.69 2.82
C LEU A 441 5.73 11.37 3.33
N SER A 442 6.75 11.66 2.52
CA SER A 442 8.15 11.36 2.84
C SER A 442 9.07 12.60 2.84
N TYR A 443 8.51 13.81 2.76
CA TYR A 443 9.28 15.05 2.67
C TYR A 443 8.56 16.26 3.27
N ILE A 444 9.33 17.28 3.66
CA ILE A 444 8.85 18.56 4.19
C ILE A 444 9.21 19.66 3.18
N LYS A 445 8.21 20.45 2.78
CA LYS A 445 8.40 21.58 1.84
C LYS A 445 8.91 22.80 2.58
N VAL A 446 9.99 23.40 2.07
CA VAL A 446 10.58 24.64 2.58
C VAL A 446 10.69 25.65 1.45
N VAL A 447 10.27 26.89 1.72
CA VAL A 447 10.11 27.95 0.72
C VAL A 447 10.79 29.22 1.18
N GLN A 448 11.56 29.87 0.30
CA GLN A 448 12.00 31.25 0.47
C GLN A 448 11.21 32.11 -0.51
N GLY A 449 10.40 33.04 0.01
CA GLY A 449 9.63 33.98 -0.81
C GLY A 449 10.51 34.88 -1.67
N ALA A 450 9.94 35.40 -2.77
CA ALA A 450 10.59 36.44 -3.56
C ALA A 450 10.64 37.77 -2.79
N SER A 451 11.63 38.61 -3.12
CA SER A 451 11.74 39.98 -2.63
C SER A 451 10.84 40.94 -3.39
#